data_AF-A0A8B9AG02-F1
#
_entry.id   AF-A0A8B9AG02-F1
#
_cell.length_a   1.000
_cell.length_b   1.000
_cell.length_c   1.000
_cell.angle_alpha   90.00
_cell.angle_beta   90.00
_cell.angle_gamma   90.00
#
_symmetry.space_group_name_H-M   'P 1'
#
loop_
_entity.id
_entity.type
_entity.pdbx_description
1 polymer ?
#
loop_
_entity_poly.entity_id
_entity_poly.type
_entity_poly.pdbx_seq_one_letter_code
_entity_poly.pdbx_strand_id
1 'polypeptide(L)'
;MVGVGVGTRLFTSVSMETSCGALLRELQHTWAEIGESEPDKERKLLEIERECLEVYRRNVDEASKAKAQLHQSVAAKEAELAALMASLGEHTLHLKKDKKLGSLKEQLASVAPLVEDLRAEKEERVKQFADIRSQIEKISVELTEHNHQNDTSTSPVSTEEHDLSMRKLNEYQARLRALQKEKSDRLHKVLEYVNEVHCLCGVLGLDFQKTVDEVHPSLHETGSGQSTSISNNTLEGLAQAVLELKAEKNVRVQKLRETVESLFELWNLMDSSDQERRRFGRLTCIIRSPEEDIAYSGLLSQETIEQTEAEVERLKNLKASRMKELVLKRRSELEEICRRAHIEPDMTTAPEKTNALIDSGLVDPSELLANIEAQIVKAKEESMSRKEIMDRISKWRAACDEETWLEEYNQDQNRYSAGRGAHLNLKRAEKARITVSKISAIVDSLINKTFTWENERNMPFMYNGVRLVSILEEYKLTRQQKEEEKRRYRDQKKLQSLLLTEREAIFGSKPSPKRSNSFNRKPNGYNANGNGFMTPIPRRLSVGSATPELLTPRSYAGRYNGYFKETRQLSTTPLNFVSLSKDDTLSTFTSVSGSEPESPQQI
;
A
#
# COMPACT_ATOMS: atom_id res chain seq x y z
N MET A 1 79.82 35.37 28.60
CA MET A 1 81.26 35.70 28.62
C MET A 1 81.40 37.18 29.00
N VAL A 2 81.33 37.49 30.29
CA VAL A 2 81.79 38.76 30.87
C VAL A 2 82.30 38.39 32.26
N GLY A 3 83.62 38.32 32.39
CA GLY A 3 84.28 37.97 33.65
C GLY A 3 84.21 39.14 34.61
N VAL A 4 83.52 38.97 35.73
CA VAL A 4 83.65 39.86 36.88
C VAL A 4 84.79 39.31 37.71
N GLY A 5 85.96 39.91 37.54
CA GLY A 5 87.12 39.64 38.37
C GLY A 5 86.79 39.97 39.83
N VAL A 6 86.67 38.93 40.66
CA VAL A 6 86.79 39.08 42.11
C VAL A 6 88.23 39.45 42.35
N GLY A 7 88.50 40.76 42.35
CA GLY A 7 89.72 41.31 42.88
C GLY A 7 89.73 40.97 44.36
N THR A 8 90.41 39.89 44.71
CA THR A 8 90.98 39.70 46.04
C THR A 8 91.96 40.85 46.24
N ARG A 9 91.46 42.03 46.61
CA ARG A 9 92.26 42.96 47.39
C ARG A 9 92.55 42.18 48.66
N LEU A 10 93.73 41.54 48.66
CA LEU A 10 94.55 41.42 49.85
C LEU A 10 94.25 42.62 50.73
N PHE A 11 94.04 42.39 52.02
CA PHE A 11 94.20 43.45 52.99
C PHE A 11 95.55 44.12 52.66
N THR A 12 95.50 45.17 51.85
CA THR A 12 96.33 46.32 52.06
C THR A 12 95.96 46.68 53.48
N SER A 13 96.75 46.16 54.41
CA SER A 13 97.57 46.99 55.27
C SER A 13 97.81 48.33 54.56
N VAL A 14 96.76 49.15 54.48
CA VAL A 14 96.91 50.58 54.65
C VAL A 14 97.60 50.62 55.98
N SER A 15 98.90 50.90 55.92
CA SER A 15 99.78 50.97 57.07
C SER A 15 99.14 51.91 58.10
N MET A 16 98.31 51.34 58.99
CA MET A 16 97.90 51.99 60.23
C MET A 16 99.06 52.05 61.21
N GLU A 17 100.21 51.44 60.86
CA GLU A 17 101.46 51.63 61.57
C GLU A 17 101.99 53.08 61.49
N THR A 18 101.39 53.97 60.69
CA THR A 18 101.90 55.34 60.50
C THR A 18 100.98 56.51 60.94
N SER A 19 99.83 56.31 61.60
CA SER A 19 99.05 57.48 62.12
C SER A 19 98.79 57.49 63.63
N CYS A 20 98.35 56.39 64.25
CA CYS A 20 98.00 56.43 65.68
C CYS A 20 99.23 56.57 66.58
N GLY A 21 100.28 55.76 66.33
CA GLY A 21 101.54 55.84 67.09
C GLY A 21 102.40 57.08 66.79
N ALA A 22 102.14 57.80 65.69
CA ALA A 22 102.77 59.08 65.40
C ALA A 22 102.06 60.23 66.14
N LEU A 23 100.72 60.27 66.08
CA LEU A 23 99.89 61.24 66.81
C LEU A 23 100.04 61.11 68.33
N LEU A 24 100.18 59.89 68.86
CA LEU A 24 100.46 59.68 70.29
C LEU A 24 101.84 60.22 70.71
N ARG A 25 102.86 60.14 69.84
CA ARG A 25 104.19 60.71 70.10
C ARG A 25 104.17 62.25 70.03
N GLU A 26 103.42 62.84 69.10
CA GLU A 26 103.18 64.29 69.07
C GLU A 26 102.37 64.76 70.29
N LEU A 27 101.38 63.98 70.73
CA LEU A 27 100.60 64.25 71.95
C LEU A 27 101.49 64.17 73.20
N GLN A 28 102.40 63.19 73.27
CA GLN A 28 103.41 63.09 74.33
C GLN A 28 104.41 64.26 74.31
N HIS A 29 104.82 64.71 73.12
CA HIS A 29 105.73 65.84 72.96
C HIS A 29 105.05 67.16 73.40
N THR A 30 103.83 67.42 72.96
CA THR A 30 103.04 68.59 73.39
C THR A 30 102.71 68.56 74.88
N TRP A 31 102.41 67.40 75.47
CA TRP A 31 102.26 67.26 76.92
C TRP A 31 103.55 67.56 77.70
N ALA A 32 104.72 67.24 77.13
CA ALA A 32 106.02 67.58 77.72
C ALA A 32 106.33 69.08 77.62
N GLU A 33 105.89 69.77 76.56
CA GLU A 33 106.03 71.22 76.39
C GLU A 33 105.09 72.02 77.30
N ILE A 34 103.86 71.53 77.52
CA ILE A 34 102.83 72.19 78.35
C ILE A 34 103.06 71.98 79.85
N GLY A 35 103.72 70.89 80.25
CA GLY A 35 103.94 70.52 81.66
C GLY A 35 102.74 69.79 82.29
N GLU A 36 101.99 69.01 81.50
CA GLU A 36 100.79 68.31 81.97
C GLU A 36 101.12 67.28 83.06
N SER A 37 100.23 67.08 84.04
CA SER A 37 100.45 66.12 85.13
C SER A 37 100.30 64.67 84.65
N GLU A 38 101.12 63.75 85.19
CA GLU A 38 101.02 62.31 84.86
C GLU A 38 99.59 61.72 85.01
N PRO A 39 98.80 62.01 86.06
CA PRO A 39 97.43 61.47 86.15
C PRO A 39 96.46 62.06 85.11
N ASP A 40 96.72 63.26 84.58
CA ASP A 40 95.90 63.85 83.51
C ASP A 40 96.26 63.27 82.13
N LYS A 41 97.56 62.98 81.89
CA LYS A 41 98.01 62.26 80.68
C LYS A 41 97.44 60.85 80.64
N GLU A 42 97.51 60.12 81.75
CA GLU A 42 96.93 58.76 81.87
C GLU A 42 95.42 58.79 81.66
N ARG A 43 94.71 59.78 82.21
CA ARG A 43 93.27 59.97 81.99
C ARG A 43 92.93 60.22 80.52
N LYS A 44 93.68 61.09 79.83
CA LYS A 44 93.48 61.39 78.40
C LYS A 44 93.82 60.20 77.51
N LEU A 45 94.84 59.40 77.84
CA LEU A 45 95.16 58.16 77.14
C LEU A 45 94.04 57.11 77.32
N LEU A 46 93.54 56.93 78.54
CA LEU A 46 92.42 56.03 78.83
C LEU A 46 91.13 56.45 78.11
N GLU A 47 90.91 57.75 77.92
CA GLU A 47 89.80 58.28 77.13
C GLU A 47 89.92 57.95 75.64
N ILE A 48 91.10 58.13 75.05
CA ILE A 48 91.37 57.73 73.66
C ILE A 48 91.20 56.21 73.48
N GLU A 49 91.73 55.41 74.41
CA GLU A 49 91.55 53.95 74.40
C GLU A 49 90.07 53.56 74.49
N ARG A 50 89.29 54.23 75.35
CA ARG A 50 87.85 54.01 75.50
C ARG A 50 87.09 54.32 74.20
N GLU A 51 87.35 55.48 73.59
CA GLU A 51 86.71 55.89 72.34
C GLU A 51 87.09 54.98 71.16
N CYS A 52 88.36 54.60 71.04
CA CYS A 52 88.80 53.61 70.05
C CYS A 52 88.10 52.25 70.26
N LEU A 53 87.99 51.78 71.50
CA LEU A 53 87.27 50.55 71.84
C LEU A 53 85.78 50.63 71.51
N GLU A 54 85.14 51.77 71.70
CA GLU A 54 83.73 51.99 71.32
C GLU A 54 83.53 51.96 69.81
N VAL A 55 84.43 52.58 69.03
CA VAL A 55 84.40 52.51 67.56
C VAL A 55 84.61 51.07 67.08
N TYR A 56 85.55 50.32 67.66
CA TYR A 56 85.72 48.90 67.33
C TYR A 56 84.49 48.07 67.71
N ARG A 57 83.93 48.24 68.92
CA ARG A 57 82.69 47.56 69.34
C ARG A 57 81.55 47.85 68.39
N ARG A 58 81.30 49.13 68.07
CA ARG A 58 80.26 49.53 67.13
C ARG A 58 80.43 48.88 65.75
N ASN A 59 81.64 48.90 65.19
CA ASN A 59 81.89 48.27 63.89
C ASN A 59 81.73 46.74 63.93
N VAL A 60 82.12 46.09 65.04
CA VAL A 60 81.89 44.66 65.26
C VAL A 60 80.40 44.35 65.42
N ASP A 61 79.64 45.18 66.13
CA ASP A 61 78.21 45.03 66.32
C ASP A 61 77.44 45.25 65.01
N GLU A 62 77.80 46.27 64.23
CA GLU A 62 77.25 46.53 62.89
C GLU A 62 77.57 45.37 61.93
N ALA A 63 78.81 44.87 61.94
CA ALA A 63 79.19 43.69 61.14
C ALA A 63 78.48 42.41 61.60
N SER A 64 78.30 42.22 62.91
CA SER A 64 77.58 41.08 63.49
C SER A 64 76.09 41.13 63.15
N LYS A 65 75.48 42.31 63.19
CA LYS A 65 74.09 42.54 62.76
C LYS A 65 73.93 42.28 61.26
N ALA A 66 74.84 42.78 60.43
CA ALA A 66 74.84 42.51 58.98
C ALA A 66 75.01 41.01 58.68
N LYS A 67 75.88 40.31 59.42
CA LYS A 67 76.04 38.86 59.32
C LYS A 67 74.76 38.12 59.70
N ALA A 68 74.09 38.50 60.79
CA ALA A 68 72.82 37.89 61.20
C ALA A 68 71.71 38.11 60.17
N GLN A 69 71.60 39.33 59.62
CA GLN A 69 70.66 39.64 58.54
C GLN A 69 70.91 38.81 57.29
N LEU A 70 72.18 38.62 56.89
CA LEU A 70 72.52 37.76 55.76
C LEU A 70 72.17 36.30 56.02
N HIS A 71 72.45 35.77 57.22
CA HIS A 71 72.04 34.42 57.60
C HIS A 71 70.51 34.25 57.54
N GLN A 72 69.75 35.21 58.06
CA GLN A 72 68.29 35.19 58.00
C GLN A 72 67.79 35.22 56.55
N SER A 73 68.39 36.06 55.69
CA SER A 73 68.04 36.14 54.27
C SER A 73 68.34 34.85 53.51
N VAL A 74 69.47 34.21 53.77
CA VAL A 74 69.83 32.91 53.17
C VAL A 74 68.84 31.85 53.64
N ALA A 75 68.56 31.75 54.93
CA ALA A 75 67.60 30.80 55.46
C ALA A 75 66.18 31.00 54.89
N ALA A 76 65.75 32.26 54.73
CA ALA A 76 64.46 32.58 54.13
C ALA A 76 64.40 32.15 52.65
N LYS A 77 65.45 32.40 51.87
CA LYS A 77 65.52 31.97 50.46
C LYS A 77 65.65 30.46 50.29
N GLU A 78 66.38 29.78 51.17
CA GLU A 78 66.46 28.31 51.21
C GLU A 78 65.10 27.68 51.58
N ALA A 79 64.36 28.29 52.52
CA ALA A 79 63.00 27.85 52.87
C ALA A 79 62.02 28.07 51.70
N GLU A 80 62.10 29.22 51.02
CA GLU A 80 61.32 29.49 49.80
C GLU A 80 61.61 28.47 48.70
N LEU A 81 62.90 28.17 48.46
CA LEU A 81 63.35 27.16 47.50
C LEU A 81 62.78 25.78 47.85
N ALA A 82 62.85 25.36 49.12
CA ALA A 82 62.31 24.08 49.56
C ALA A 82 60.79 24.01 49.37
N ALA A 83 60.06 25.09 49.64
CA ALA A 83 58.61 25.17 49.42
C ALA A 83 58.24 25.10 47.93
N LEU A 84 58.99 25.81 47.06
CA LEU A 84 58.79 25.76 45.60
C LEU A 84 59.05 24.35 45.05
N MET A 85 60.17 23.73 45.45
CA MET A 85 60.51 22.35 45.09
C MET A 85 59.44 21.35 45.52
N ALA A 86 58.91 21.49 46.74
CA ALA A 86 57.82 20.65 47.24
C ALA A 86 56.54 20.82 46.40
N SER A 87 56.17 22.06 46.05
CA SER A 87 54.96 22.33 45.24
C SER A 87 55.08 21.85 43.79
N LEU A 88 56.29 21.88 43.21
CA LEU A 88 56.56 21.41 41.85
C LEU A 88 56.84 19.89 41.79
N GLY A 89 56.98 19.23 42.95
CA GLY A 89 57.38 17.82 43.03
C GLY A 89 58.80 17.56 42.52
N GLU A 90 59.64 18.59 42.45
CA GLU A 90 61.03 18.52 41.99
C GLU A 90 61.94 18.14 43.16
N HIS A 91 62.71 17.05 43.05
CA HIS A 91 63.66 16.63 44.09
C HIS A 91 65.12 16.72 43.63
N THR A 92 65.34 17.12 42.38
CA THR A 92 66.61 16.98 41.66
C THR A 92 67.70 17.93 42.17
N LEU A 93 67.34 19.06 42.77
CA LEU A 93 68.31 20.07 43.25
C LEU A 93 68.90 19.74 44.63
N HIS A 94 68.31 18.79 45.37
CA HIS A 94 68.74 18.47 46.73
C HIS A 94 70.14 17.81 46.79
N LEU A 95 70.64 17.29 45.65
CA LEU A 95 71.97 16.69 45.52
C LEU A 95 73.13 17.69 45.40
N LYS A 96 72.90 19.00 45.23
CA LYS A 96 73.98 20.01 45.15
C LYS A 96 74.34 20.64 46.51
N LYS A 97 74.09 19.94 47.62
CA LYS A 97 74.37 20.44 48.98
C LYS A 97 75.86 20.42 49.36
N ASP A 98 76.72 19.82 48.54
CA ASP A 98 78.14 19.57 48.86
C ASP A 98 79.09 20.77 48.70
N LYS A 99 78.58 21.99 48.48
CA LYS A 99 79.41 23.21 48.42
C LYS A 99 78.91 24.30 49.36
N LYS A 100 78.83 24.00 50.66
CA LYS A 100 78.69 25.01 51.73
C LYS A 100 79.97 25.84 51.98
N LEU A 101 80.86 25.97 50.99
CA LEU A 101 82.22 26.53 51.12
C LEU A 101 82.34 27.92 50.46
N GLY A 102 81.43 28.84 50.77
CA GLY A 102 81.45 30.21 50.25
C GLY A 102 80.97 31.22 51.29
N SER A 103 81.23 32.51 51.05
CA SER A 103 80.72 33.59 51.90
C SER A 103 79.19 33.67 51.86
N LEU A 104 78.55 34.21 52.91
CA LEU A 104 77.07 34.33 52.96
C LEU A 104 76.50 35.12 51.76
N LYS A 105 77.25 36.10 51.24
CA LYS A 105 76.86 36.85 50.04
C LYS A 105 76.89 36.00 48.78
N GLU A 106 77.87 35.11 48.63
CA GLU A 106 77.96 34.17 47.49
C GLU A 106 76.88 33.09 47.57
N GLN A 107 76.56 32.61 48.78
CA GLN A 107 75.45 31.68 48.99
C GLN A 107 74.11 32.32 48.60
N LEU A 108 73.86 33.56 49.04
CA LEU A 108 72.66 34.30 48.64
C LEU A 108 72.60 34.55 47.13
N ALA A 109 73.73 34.93 46.52
CA ALA A 109 73.83 35.19 45.08
C ALA A 109 73.64 33.92 44.22
N SER A 110 73.94 32.73 44.75
CA SER A 110 73.73 31.46 44.04
C SER A 110 72.30 30.91 44.20
N VAL A 111 71.65 31.13 45.35
CA VAL A 111 70.27 30.68 45.61
C VAL A 111 69.23 31.61 44.98
N ALA A 112 69.46 32.93 44.95
CA ALA A 112 68.51 33.90 44.41
C ALA A 112 68.02 33.60 42.97
N PRO A 113 68.89 33.36 41.96
CA PRO A 113 68.42 33.08 40.60
C PRO A 113 67.63 31.77 40.50
N LEU A 114 68.02 30.73 41.25
CA LEU A 114 67.29 29.45 41.27
C LEU A 114 65.86 29.60 41.79
N VAL A 115 65.67 30.47 42.79
CA VAL A 115 64.33 30.77 43.32
C VAL A 115 63.49 31.53 42.30
N GLU A 116 64.07 32.49 41.57
CA GLU A 116 63.36 33.22 40.50
C GLU A 116 62.96 32.28 39.36
N ASP A 117 63.86 31.40 38.92
CA ASP A 117 63.60 30.41 37.86
C ASP A 117 62.45 29.47 38.26
N LEU A 118 62.47 28.94 39.50
CA LEU A 118 61.40 28.08 40.01
C LEU A 118 60.08 28.83 40.21
N ARG A 119 60.09 30.14 40.50
CA ARG A 119 58.86 30.96 40.52
C ARG A 119 58.26 31.10 39.13
N ALA A 120 59.09 31.37 38.12
CA ALA A 120 58.63 31.47 36.74
C ALA A 120 58.05 30.13 36.25
N GLU A 121 58.71 29.00 36.57
CA GLU A 121 58.20 27.68 36.23
C GLU A 121 56.86 27.39 36.92
N LYS A 122 56.74 27.73 38.21
CA LYS A 122 55.48 27.59 38.95
C LYS A 122 54.34 28.38 38.32
N GLU A 123 54.59 29.64 37.92
CA GLU A 123 53.57 30.50 37.30
C GLU A 123 53.08 29.92 35.97
N GLU A 124 54.01 29.46 35.11
CA GLU A 124 53.66 28.79 33.86
C GLU A 124 52.86 27.51 34.11
N ARG A 125 53.22 26.73 35.14
CA ARG A 125 52.50 25.51 35.49
C ARG A 125 51.07 25.78 35.96
N VAL A 126 50.88 26.80 36.79
CA VAL A 126 49.55 27.26 37.23
C VAL A 126 48.69 27.62 36.04
N LYS A 127 49.25 28.33 35.05
CA LYS A 127 48.56 28.67 33.81
C LYS A 127 48.15 27.43 33.03
N GLN A 128 49.04 26.46 32.85
CA GLN A 128 48.72 25.19 32.18
C GLN A 128 47.60 24.42 32.89
N PHE A 129 47.62 24.35 34.22
CA PHE A 129 46.53 23.73 34.98
C PHE A 129 45.21 24.49 34.85
N ALA A 130 45.23 25.83 34.80
CA ALA A 130 44.02 26.62 34.57
C ALA A 130 43.44 26.34 33.17
N ASP A 131 44.27 26.34 32.14
CA ASP A 131 43.86 26.08 30.75
C ASP A 131 43.28 24.67 30.59
N ILE A 132 43.94 23.64 31.15
CA ILE A 132 43.47 22.25 31.07
C ILE A 132 42.17 22.07 31.86
N ARG A 133 42.06 22.65 33.06
CA ARG A 133 40.83 22.57 33.87
C ARG A 133 39.66 23.24 33.15
N SER A 134 39.87 24.42 32.55
CA SER A 134 38.86 25.12 31.76
C SER A 134 38.38 24.28 30.56
N GLN A 135 39.30 23.62 29.85
CA GLN A 135 38.93 22.72 28.76
C GLN A 135 38.17 21.47 29.23
N ILE A 136 38.57 20.87 30.35
CA ILE A 136 37.88 19.72 30.95
C ILE A 136 36.46 20.12 31.36
N GLU A 137 36.30 21.27 32.00
CA GLU A 137 34.99 21.79 32.42
C GLU A 137 34.10 22.04 31.20
N LYS A 138 34.62 22.70 30.16
CA LYS A 138 33.89 22.93 28.90
C LYS A 138 33.40 21.63 28.27
N ILE A 139 34.26 20.61 28.13
CA ILE A 139 33.87 19.33 27.54
C ILE A 139 32.89 18.59 28.46
N SER A 140 33.10 18.64 29.77
CA SER A 140 32.21 17.99 30.74
C SER A 140 30.80 18.57 30.67
N VAL A 141 30.69 19.91 30.60
CA VAL A 141 29.42 20.63 30.44
C VAL A 141 28.74 20.31 29.10
N GLU A 142 29.48 20.06 28.02
CA GLU A 142 28.90 19.61 26.75
C GLU A 142 28.39 18.15 26.80
N LEU A 143 28.99 17.30 27.66
CA LEU A 143 28.62 15.90 27.83
C LEU A 143 27.44 15.70 28.81
N THR A 144 27.21 16.66 29.70
CA THR A 144 26.07 16.71 30.62
C THR A 144 25.01 17.68 30.12
N GLU A 145 23.73 17.41 30.38
CA GLU A 145 22.67 18.34 29.97
C GLU A 145 22.86 19.74 30.57
N HIS A 146 22.62 20.77 29.74
CA HIS A 146 22.26 22.11 30.19
C HIS A 146 20.83 22.09 30.77
N ASN A 147 20.62 21.39 31.89
CA ASN A 147 19.50 21.71 32.75
C ASN A 147 19.88 22.97 33.52
N HIS A 148 19.36 24.11 33.07
CA HIS A 148 19.26 25.32 33.88
C HIS A 148 18.28 25.09 35.03
N GLN A 149 18.64 24.22 35.96
CA GLN A 149 18.08 24.20 37.29
C GLN A 149 19.23 24.18 38.27
N ASN A 150 19.31 25.28 39.00
CA ASN A 150 20.11 25.44 40.20
C ASN A 150 19.92 24.21 41.09
N ASP A 151 20.84 23.26 41.03
CA ASP A 151 21.19 22.48 42.20
C ASP A 151 22.69 22.29 42.25
N THR A 152 23.25 23.15 43.10
CA THR A 152 24.53 23.02 43.76
C THR A 152 24.77 21.57 44.18
N SER A 153 25.57 20.84 43.41
CA SER A 153 26.39 19.74 43.92
C SER A 153 27.54 19.49 42.94
N THR A 154 28.33 20.53 42.73
CA THR A 154 29.73 20.41 42.33
C THR A 154 30.41 19.50 43.34
N SER A 155 30.74 18.28 42.95
CA SER A 155 31.66 17.44 43.70
C SER A 155 32.96 18.25 43.93
N PRO A 156 33.41 18.40 45.19
CA PRO A 156 34.53 19.25 45.50
C PRO A 156 35.81 18.53 45.12
N VAL A 157 36.29 18.74 43.89
CA VAL A 157 37.71 18.55 43.58
C VAL A 157 38.45 19.82 44.02
N SER A 158 38.34 20.13 45.31
CA SER A 158 38.95 21.28 45.96
C SER A 158 39.78 20.79 47.14
N THR A 159 40.88 20.10 46.86
CA THR A 159 41.83 19.71 47.91
C THR A 159 43.29 19.59 47.47
N GLU A 160 43.58 19.60 46.16
CA GLU A 160 44.96 19.49 45.64
C GLU A 160 45.40 20.74 44.86
N GLU A 161 44.93 21.94 45.23
CA GLU A 161 45.31 23.20 44.56
C GLU A 161 46.80 23.58 44.68
N HIS A 162 47.58 22.81 45.44
CA HIS A 162 48.99 23.09 45.70
C HIS A 162 49.95 22.05 45.12
N ASP A 163 49.46 20.93 44.57
CA ASP A 163 50.30 19.95 43.87
C ASP A 163 50.40 20.32 42.38
N LEU A 164 51.49 21.00 42.04
CA LEU A 164 51.81 21.37 40.66
C LEU A 164 52.77 20.35 40.03
N SER A 165 52.88 19.14 40.56
CA SER A 165 53.80 18.14 40.04
C SER A 165 53.55 17.75 38.58
N MET A 166 54.61 17.30 37.90
CA MET A 166 54.50 16.75 36.53
C MET A 166 53.60 15.53 36.45
N ARG A 167 53.53 14.73 37.52
CA ARG A 167 52.63 13.58 37.58
C ARG A 167 51.17 14.03 37.53
N LYS A 168 50.80 15.03 38.34
CA LYS A 168 49.44 15.58 38.35
C LYS A 168 49.08 16.25 37.03
N LEU A 169 50.00 17.02 36.44
CA LEU A 169 49.78 17.64 35.13
C LEU A 169 49.50 16.58 34.05
N ASN A 170 50.29 15.51 34.03
CA ASN A 170 50.10 14.40 33.09
C ASN A 170 48.76 13.67 33.31
N GLU A 171 48.29 13.55 34.55
CA GLU A 171 46.97 12.98 34.89
C GLU A 171 45.83 13.84 34.31
N TYR A 172 45.87 15.16 34.52
CA TYR A 172 44.89 16.08 33.94
C TYR A 172 44.93 16.08 32.41
N GLN A 173 46.12 16.04 31.80
CA GLN A 173 46.26 15.90 30.35
C GLN A 173 45.69 14.56 29.84
N ALA A 174 45.91 13.45 30.55
CA ALA A 174 45.34 12.16 30.20
C ALA A 174 43.82 12.16 30.30
N ARG A 175 43.26 12.77 31.35
CA ARG A 175 41.81 12.97 31.51
C ARG A 175 41.23 13.82 30.39
N LEU A 176 41.89 14.92 30.01
CA LEU A 176 41.47 15.75 28.89
C LEU A 176 41.44 14.96 27.57
N ARG A 177 42.50 14.17 27.26
CA ARG A 177 42.52 13.32 26.06
C ARG A 177 41.41 12.28 26.07
N ALA A 178 41.11 11.68 27.23
CA ALA A 178 40.03 10.72 27.37
C ALA A 178 38.65 11.36 27.09
N LEU A 179 38.39 12.54 27.67
CA LEU A 179 37.15 13.29 27.43
C LEU A 179 37.02 13.77 25.97
N GLN A 180 38.11 14.21 25.35
CA GLN A 180 38.12 14.57 23.93
C GLN A 180 37.78 13.36 23.04
N LYS A 181 38.32 12.18 23.37
CA LYS A 181 37.98 10.94 22.68
C LYS A 181 36.50 10.58 22.88
N GLU A 182 36.01 10.61 24.11
CA GLU A 182 34.61 10.34 24.42
C GLU A 182 33.66 11.28 23.67
N LYS A 183 33.96 12.58 23.64
CA LYS A 183 33.21 13.56 22.84
C LYS A 183 33.17 13.18 21.35
N SER A 184 34.31 12.79 20.78
CA SER A 184 34.38 12.36 19.38
C SER A 184 33.54 11.10 19.13
N ASP A 185 33.65 10.11 20.02
CA ASP A 185 32.92 8.84 19.92
C ASP A 185 31.40 9.07 20.02
N ARG A 186 30.94 9.94 20.94
CA ARG A 186 29.53 10.32 21.07
C ARG A 186 29.01 11.10 19.87
N LEU A 187 29.79 12.05 19.33
CA LEU A 187 29.43 12.78 18.11
C LEU A 187 29.24 11.83 16.92
N HIS A 188 30.14 10.85 16.77
CA HIS A 188 30.00 9.83 15.73
C HIS A 188 28.73 9.01 15.94
N LYS A 189 28.44 8.60 17.17
CA LYS A 189 27.23 7.83 17.50
C LYS A 189 25.94 8.61 17.24
N VAL A 190 25.89 9.90 17.59
CA VAL A 190 24.75 10.78 17.26
C VAL A 190 24.55 10.83 15.75
N LEU A 191 25.62 11.01 14.97
CA LEU A 191 25.53 11.04 13.51
C LEU A 191 25.01 9.72 12.93
N GLU A 192 25.47 8.58 13.45
CA GLU A 192 24.97 7.26 13.06
C GLU A 192 23.46 7.14 13.31
N TYR A 193 22.99 7.47 14.52
CA TYR A 193 21.57 7.38 14.86
C TYR A 193 20.72 8.36 14.06
N VAL A 194 21.17 9.60 13.87
CA VAL A 194 20.45 10.58 13.05
C VAL A 194 20.32 10.12 11.60
N ASN A 195 21.37 9.54 11.03
CA ASN A 195 21.32 8.97 9.68
C ASN A 195 20.38 7.76 9.60
N GLU A 196 20.37 6.92 10.65
CA GLU A 196 19.45 5.79 10.73
C GLU A 196 17.99 6.23 10.85
N VAL A 197 17.69 7.22 11.70
CA VAL A 197 16.37 7.87 11.79
C VAL A 197 15.97 8.46 10.45
N HIS A 198 16.86 9.20 9.77
CA HIS A 198 16.61 9.76 8.45
C HIS A 198 16.23 8.69 7.42
N CYS A 199 16.99 7.59 7.35
CA CYS A 199 16.68 6.46 6.49
C CYS A 199 15.33 5.83 6.82
N LEU A 200 15.03 5.58 8.10
CA LEU A 200 13.77 4.98 8.54
C LEU A 200 12.57 5.90 8.24
N CYS A 201 12.68 7.20 8.52
CA CYS A 201 11.67 8.20 8.17
C CYS A 201 11.41 8.23 6.67
N GLY A 202 12.46 8.18 5.84
CA GLY A 202 12.33 8.12 4.38
C GLY A 202 11.55 6.89 3.90
N VAL A 203 11.81 5.72 4.47
CA VAL A 203 11.09 4.48 4.12
C VAL A 203 9.63 4.50 4.60
N LEU A 204 9.40 4.98 5.82
CA LEU A 204 8.09 5.07 6.47
C LEU A 204 7.24 6.26 5.98
N GLY A 205 7.83 7.19 5.22
CA GLY A 205 7.18 8.44 4.81
C GLY A 205 6.82 9.35 6.00
N LEU A 206 7.63 9.33 7.06
CA LEU A 206 7.47 10.19 8.23
C LEU A 206 8.29 11.47 8.09
N ASP A 207 7.86 12.53 8.77
CA ASP A 207 8.62 13.76 8.84
C ASP A 207 9.84 13.59 9.76
N PHE A 208 11.02 13.62 9.14
CA PHE A 208 12.29 13.53 9.85
C PHE A 208 12.47 14.66 10.87
N GLN A 209 12.08 15.90 10.54
CA GLN A 209 12.29 17.05 11.43
C GLN A 209 11.50 16.86 12.70
N LYS A 210 10.20 16.59 12.57
CA LYS A 210 9.33 16.32 13.72
C LYS A 210 9.86 15.18 14.61
N THR A 211 10.33 14.10 14.00
CA THR A 211 10.84 12.91 14.73
C THR A 211 12.11 13.24 15.53
N VAL A 212 12.99 14.07 14.98
CA VAL A 212 14.23 14.48 15.63
C VAL A 212 14.00 15.57 16.67
N ASP A 213 13.01 16.44 16.46
CA ASP A 213 12.60 17.51 17.40
C ASP A 213 12.03 16.96 18.70
N GLU A 214 11.31 15.84 18.62
CA GLU A 214 10.79 15.11 19.78
C GLU A 214 11.93 14.59 20.68
N VAL A 215 13.12 14.33 20.12
CA VAL A 215 14.31 13.94 20.88
C VAL A 215 15.06 15.17 21.39
N HIS A 216 15.51 16.04 20.48
CA HIS A 216 16.16 17.30 20.86
C HIS A 216 16.22 18.30 19.69
N PRO A 217 15.77 19.56 19.87
CA PRO A 217 15.77 20.58 18.81
C PRO A 217 17.15 20.87 18.20
N SER A 218 18.24 20.77 18.97
CA SER A 218 19.58 21.01 18.42
C SER A 218 20.02 20.02 17.34
N LEU A 219 19.28 18.92 17.13
CA LEU A 219 19.63 17.89 16.16
C LEU A 219 19.15 18.23 14.74
N HIS A 220 18.15 19.10 14.60
CA HIS A 220 17.70 19.63 13.30
C HIS A 220 18.35 20.98 12.97
N GLU A 221 18.61 21.83 13.97
CA GLU A 221 18.97 23.23 13.76
C GLU A 221 20.46 23.36 13.40
N THR A 222 20.75 23.42 12.09
CA THR A 222 22.10 23.65 11.54
C THR A 222 22.52 25.13 11.57
N GLY A 223 21.84 25.95 12.40
CA GLY A 223 22.06 27.39 12.54
C GLY A 223 23.32 27.69 13.33
N SER A 224 24.17 28.57 12.77
CA SER A 224 25.49 28.97 13.26
C SER A 224 25.51 29.35 14.76
N GLY A 225 25.85 28.40 15.64
CA GLY A 225 26.20 28.69 17.03
C GLY A 225 25.83 27.64 18.07
N GLN A 226 24.84 26.78 17.82
CA GLN A 226 24.47 25.74 18.77
C GLN A 226 25.22 24.43 18.48
N SER A 227 25.92 23.90 19.48
CA SER A 227 26.54 22.57 19.40
C SER A 227 25.46 21.49 19.43
N THR A 228 25.58 20.49 18.56
CA THR A 228 24.74 19.29 18.62
C THR A 228 24.83 18.67 20.02
N SER A 229 23.66 18.44 20.64
CA SER A 229 23.60 17.83 21.95
C SER A 229 24.16 16.40 21.91
N ILE A 230 25.20 16.14 22.71
CA ILE A 230 25.88 14.84 22.85
C ILE A 230 25.70 14.25 24.26
N SER A 231 24.64 14.70 24.94
CA SER A 231 24.27 14.21 26.26
C SER A 231 23.84 12.75 26.21
N ASN A 232 23.86 12.07 27.36
CA ASN A 232 23.37 10.70 27.45
C ASN A 232 21.88 10.60 27.11
N ASN A 233 21.07 11.56 27.54
CA ASN A 233 19.63 11.58 27.28
C ASN A 233 19.33 11.73 25.78
N THR A 234 20.11 12.55 25.07
CA THR A 234 19.98 12.70 23.61
C THR A 234 20.34 11.39 22.88
N LEU A 235 21.40 10.72 23.31
CA LEU A 235 21.79 9.42 22.74
C LEU A 235 20.77 8.33 23.04
N GLU A 236 20.23 8.28 24.26
CA GLU A 236 19.21 7.33 24.66
C GLU A 236 17.88 7.59 23.94
N GLY A 237 17.46 8.86 23.84
CA GLY A 237 16.29 9.27 23.07
C GLY A 237 16.41 8.93 21.59
N LEU A 238 17.57 9.17 20.98
CA LEU A 238 17.84 8.76 19.60
C LEU A 238 17.81 7.23 19.43
N ALA A 239 18.41 6.48 20.36
CA ALA A 239 18.40 5.02 20.33
C ALA A 239 16.96 4.47 20.46
N GLN A 240 16.15 5.06 21.34
CA GLN A 240 14.75 4.72 21.52
C GLN A 240 13.93 5.03 20.26
N ALA A 241 14.10 6.22 19.67
CA ALA A 241 13.45 6.58 18.41
C ALA A 241 13.80 5.61 17.28
N VAL A 242 15.07 5.19 17.15
CA VAL A 242 15.49 4.17 16.18
C VAL A 242 14.78 2.84 16.44
N LEU A 243 14.66 2.40 17.69
CA LEU A 243 13.97 1.15 18.04
C LEU A 243 12.49 1.21 17.69
N GLU A 244 11.81 2.30 18.02
CA GLU A 244 10.39 2.52 17.72
C GLU A 244 10.13 2.55 16.21
N LEU A 245 10.94 3.29 15.45
CA LEU A 245 10.85 3.33 14.00
C LEU A 245 11.12 1.97 13.34
N LYS A 246 12.04 1.17 13.88
CA LYS A 246 12.26 -0.21 13.43
C LYS A 246 11.06 -1.11 13.71
N ALA A 247 10.46 -0.99 14.90
CA ALA A 247 9.28 -1.75 15.24
C ALA A 247 8.10 -1.39 14.32
N GLU A 248 7.86 -0.09 14.10
CA GLU A 248 6.84 0.42 13.18
C GLU A 248 7.09 -0.06 11.74
N LYS A 249 8.35 -0.04 11.27
CA LYS A 249 8.74 -0.60 9.97
C LYS A 249 8.30 -2.06 9.86
N ASN A 250 8.60 -2.90 10.85
CA ASN A 250 8.26 -4.31 10.81
C ASN A 250 6.74 -4.54 10.80
N VAL A 251 5.99 -3.79 11.62
CA VAL A 251 4.52 -3.85 11.63
C VAL A 251 3.94 -3.48 10.26
N ARG A 252 4.41 -2.40 9.64
CA ARG A 252 3.95 -1.97 8.31
C ARG A 252 4.33 -2.94 7.20
N VAL A 253 5.53 -3.51 7.24
CA VAL A 253 5.96 -4.54 6.28
C VAL A 253 5.03 -5.74 6.34
N GLN A 254 4.74 -6.25 7.54
CA GLN A 254 3.87 -7.41 7.71
C GLN A 254 2.45 -7.12 7.22
N LYS A 255 1.87 -6.00 7.65
CA LYS A 255 0.53 -5.56 7.22
C LYS A 255 0.43 -5.42 5.70
N LEU A 256 1.43 -4.79 5.08
CA LEU A 256 1.45 -4.60 3.64
C LEU A 256 1.67 -5.91 2.88
N ARG A 257 2.48 -6.84 3.41
CA ARG A 257 2.65 -8.19 2.85
C ARG A 257 1.32 -8.94 2.79
N GLU A 258 0.59 -9.01 3.89
CA GLU A 258 -0.73 -9.67 3.97
C GLU A 258 -1.75 -9.02 3.01
N THR A 259 -1.73 -7.69 2.93
CA THR A 259 -2.62 -6.93 2.05
C THR A 259 -2.29 -7.18 0.57
N VAL A 260 -1.00 -7.19 0.21
CA VAL A 260 -0.54 -7.45 -1.16
C VAL A 260 -0.79 -8.90 -1.56
N GLU A 261 -0.63 -9.87 -0.66
CA GLU A 261 -1.02 -11.27 -0.91
C GLU A 261 -2.51 -11.39 -1.22
N SER A 262 -3.36 -10.79 -0.38
CA SER A 262 -4.82 -10.73 -0.61
C SER A 262 -5.16 -10.05 -1.94
N LEU A 263 -4.41 -9.00 -2.30
CA LEU A 263 -4.56 -8.28 -3.57
C LEU A 263 -4.21 -9.16 -4.77
N PHE A 264 -3.13 -9.95 -4.70
CA PHE A 264 -2.75 -10.91 -5.74
C PHE A 264 -3.82 -12.00 -5.92
N GLU A 265 -4.35 -12.55 -4.84
CA GLU A 265 -5.44 -13.53 -4.89
C GLU A 265 -6.68 -12.95 -5.59
N LEU A 266 -7.07 -11.73 -5.22
CA LEU A 266 -8.23 -11.05 -5.82
C LEU A 266 -8.00 -10.70 -7.30
N TRP A 267 -6.81 -10.24 -7.69
CA TRP A 267 -6.51 -9.99 -9.11
C TRP A 267 -6.56 -11.25 -9.96
N ASN A 268 -6.07 -12.38 -9.43
CA ASN A 268 -6.13 -13.68 -10.10
C ASN A 268 -7.57 -14.19 -10.20
N LEU A 269 -8.39 -13.95 -9.18
CA LEU A 269 -9.80 -14.35 -9.18
C LEU A 269 -10.67 -13.47 -10.09
N MET A 270 -10.37 -12.18 -10.18
CA MET A 270 -11.19 -11.20 -10.90
C MET A 270 -10.73 -10.96 -12.34
N ASP A 271 -9.68 -11.65 -12.80
CA ASP A 271 -9.00 -11.46 -14.09
C ASP A 271 -8.66 -9.97 -14.33
N SER A 272 -8.12 -9.30 -13.31
CA SER A 272 -7.77 -7.88 -13.40
C SER A 272 -6.67 -7.63 -14.42
N SER A 273 -6.80 -6.52 -15.15
CA SER A 273 -5.92 -6.19 -16.28
C SER A 273 -4.49 -5.86 -15.83
N ASP A 274 -3.51 -6.07 -16.72
CA ASP A 274 -2.11 -5.74 -16.43
C ASP A 274 -1.89 -4.26 -16.10
N GLN A 275 -2.74 -3.36 -16.63
CA GLN A 275 -2.64 -1.92 -16.35
C GLN A 275 -3.00 -1.60 -14.91
N GLU A 276 -4.00 -2.27 -14.34
CA GLU A 276 -4.39 -2.14 -12.93
C GLU A 276 -3.31 -2.73 -12.02
N ARG A 277 -2.78 -3.91 -12.38
CA ARG A 277 -1.67 -4.56 -11.66
C ARG A 277 -0.39 -3.71 -11.66
N ARG A 278 -0.07 -3.05 -12.79
CA ARG A 278 1.15 -2.22 -12.92
C ARG A 278 1.20 -1.05 -11.95
N ARG A 279 0.06 -0.47 -11.53
CA ARG A 279 0.01 0.64 -10.56
C ARG A 279 0.62 0.26 -9.21
N PHE A 280 0.51 -1.01 -8.84
CA PHE A 280 1.02 -1.60 -7.60
C PHE A 280 2.30 -2.41 -7.84
N GLY A 281 2.89 -2.34 -9.03
CA GLY A 281 4.06 -3.15 -9.39
C GLY A 281 5.26 -2.95 -8.46
N ARG A 282 5.42 -1.76 -7.88
CA ARG A 282 6.46 -1.45 -6.87
C ARG A 282 6.32 -2.29 -5.59
N LEU A 283 5.11 -2.72 -5.23
CA LEU A 283 4.83 -3.51 -4.03
C LEU A 283 5.19 -4.99 -4.19
N THR A 284 5.37 -5.46 -5.43
CA THR A 284 5.76 -6.86 -5.71
C THR A 284 7.08 -7.25 -5.05
N CYS A 285 7.96 -6.27 -4.82
CA CYS A 285 9.24 -6.47 -4.15
C CYS A 285 9.06 -6.88 -2.68
N ILE A 286 7.98 -6.47 -2.00
CA ILE A 286 7.75 -6.74 -0.57
C ILE A 286 7.59 -8.23 -0.31
N ILE A 287 6.92 -8.96 -1.20
CA ILE A 287 6.72 -10.41 -1.05
C ILE A 287 8.06 -11.15 -1.19
N ARG A 288 8.93 -10.72 -2.12
CA ARG A 288 10.19 -11.42 -2.44
C ARG A 288 11.36 -11.05 -1.54
N SER A 289 11.35 -9.86 -0.96
CA SER A 289 12.46 -9.34 -0.17
C SER A 289 12.30 -9.68 1.32
N PRO A 290 13.42 -9.97 2.03
CA PRO A 290 13.44 -10.00 3.49
C PRO A 290 13.21 -8.59 4.06
N GLU A 291 12.70 -8.50 5.29
CA GLU A 291 12.27 -7.23 5.93
C GLU A 291 13.40 -6.19 6.05
N GLU A 292 14.63 -6.69 6.20
CA GLU A 292 15.85 -5.91 6.37
C GLU A 292 16.23 -5.11 5.11
N ASP A 293 15.96 -5.66 3.92
CA ASP A 293 16.37 -5.10 2.62
C ASP A 293 15.39 -4.05 2.05
N ILE A 294 14.27 -3.80 2.74
CA ILE A 294 13.25 -2.85 2.27
C ILE A 294 13.73 -1.42 2.57
N ALA A 295 14.37 -0.81 1.58
CA ALA A 295 14.95 0.54 1.65
C ALA A 295 14.30 1.57 0.70
N TYR A 296 13.22 1.19 0.01
CA TYR A 296 12.55 2.10 -0.93
C TYR A 296 11.80 3.21 -0.20
N SER A 297 12.15 4.45 -0.50
CA SER A 297 11.51 5.65 0.05
C SER A 297 10.01 5.68 -0.25
N GLY A 298 9.22 5.97 0.79
CA GLY A 298 7.76 6.10 0.71
C GLY A 298 6.98 4.80 0.47
N LEU A 299 7.64 3.64 0.34
CA LEU A 299 6.98 2.36 0.11
C LEU A 299 6.11 1.92 1.30
N LEU A 300 6.57 2.19 2.52
CA LEU A 300 5.85 1.92 3.77
C LEU A 300 5.15 3.17 4.30
N SER A 301 4.90 4.15 3.44
CA SER A 301 4.09 5.31 3.78
C SER A 301 2.67 4.89 4.14
N GLN A 302 2.07 5.61 5.09
CA GLN A 302 0.69 5.39 5.48
C GLN A 302 -0.26 5.49 4.27
N GLU A 303 -0.01 6.46 3.39
CA GLU A 303 -0.77 6.64 2.14
C GLU A 303 -0.70 5.40 1.24
N THR A 304 0.47 4.79 1.06
CA THR A 304 0.62 3.61 0.19
C THR A 304 -0.10 2.39 0.76
N ILE A 305 -0.05 2.22 2.09
CA ILE A 305 -0.80 1.15 2.78
C ILE A 305 -2.30 1.36 2.59
N GLU A 306 -2.80 2.57 2.85
CA GLU A 306 -4.22 2.91 2.69
C GLU A 306 -4.70 2.74 1.24
N GLN A 307 -3.91 3.15 0.25
CA GLN A 307 -4.22 2.94 -1.17
C GLN A 307 -4.33 1.45 -1.52
N THR A 308 -3.46 0.62 -0.95
CA THR A 308 -3.46 -0.83 -1.20
C THR A 308 -4.66 -1.50 -0.53
N GLU A 309 -4.97 -1.13 0.72
CA GLU A 309 -6.15 -1.60 1.45
C GLU A 309 -7.46 -1.20 0.76
N ALA A 310 -7.54 0.05 0.29
CA ALA A 310 -8.69 0.56 -0.44
C ALA A 310 -8.91 -0.21 -1.76
N GLU A 311 -7.84 -0.60 -2.46
CA GLU A 311 -7.96 -1.41 -3.68
C GLU A 311 -8.41 -2.85 -3.38
N VAL A 312 -7.90 -3.47 -2.30
CA VAL A 312 -8.39 -4.78 -1.83
C VAL A 312 -9.88 -4.70 -1.52
N GLU A 313 -10.32 -3.66 -0.81
CA GLU A 313 -11.73 -3.48 -0.46
C GLU A 313 -12.60 -3.21 -1.71
N ARG A 314 -12.11 -2.40 -2.65
CA ARG A 314 -12.78 -2.17 -3.93
C ARG A 314 -12.96 -3.49 -4.71
N LEU A 315 -11.94 -4.34 -4.73
CA LEU A 315 -11.99 -5.65 -5.40
C LEU A 315 -12.91 -6.65 -4.68
N LYS A 316 -12.94 -6.66 -3.34
CA LYS A 316 -13.91 -7.45 -2.56
C LYS A 316 -15.34 -7.05 -2.89
N ASN A 317 -15.62 -5.74 -2.92
CA ASN A 317 -16.94 -5.22 -3.31
C ASN A 317 -17.30 -5.56 -4.75
N LEU A 318 -16.34 -5.46 -5.67
CA LEU A 318 -16.55 -5.87 -7.06
C LEU A 318 -16.83 -7.38 -7.19
N LYS A 319 -16.11 -8.22 -6.44
CA LYS A 319 -16.35 -9.67 -6.36
C LYS A 319 -17.76 -9.96 -5.85
N ALA A 320 -18.20 -9.32 -4.78
CA ALA A 320 -19.54 -9.47 -4.23
C ALA A 320 -20.62 -9.05 -5.23
N SER A 321 -20.44 -7.90 -5.90
CA SER A 321 -21.35 -7.42 -6.94
C SER A 321 -21.43 -8.39 -8.13
N ARG A 322 -20.30 -8.91 -8.62
CA ARG A 322 -20.30 -9.91 -9.70
C ARG A 322 -20.96 -11.22 -9.28
N MET A 323 -20.75 -11.64 -8.04
CA MET A 323 -21.39 -12.85 -7.52
C MET A 323 -22.91 -12.69 -7.43
N LYS A 324 -23.39 -11.53 -6.96
CA LYS A 324 -24.82 -11.18 -6.96
C LYS A 324 -25.40 -11.19 -8.38
N GLU A 325 -24.71 -10.60 -9.35
CA GLU A 325 -25.13 -10.62 -10.76
C GLU A 325 -25.21 -12.06 -11.30
N LEU A 326 -24.22 -12.90 -10.99
CA LEU A 326 -24.18 -14.29 -11.43
C LEU A 326 -25.36 -15.09 -10.86
N VAL A 327 -25.66 -14.92 -9.57
CA VAL A 327 -26.82 -15.53 -8.90
C VAL A 327 -28.12 -15.13 -9.60
N LEU A 328 -28.32 -13.83 -9.85
CA LEU A 328 -29.53 -13.34 -10.54
C LEU A 328 -29.64 -13.85 -11.97
N LYS A 329 -28.51 -13.92 -12.70
CA LYS A 329 -28.47 -14.45 -14.07
C LYS A 329 -28.83 -15.93 -14.11
N ARG A 330 -28.27 -16.75 -13.22
CA ARG A 330 -28.64 -18.17 -13.11
C ARG A 330 -30.09 -18.33 -12.65
N ARG A 331 -30.58 -17.50 -11.74
CA ARG A 331 -31.99 -17.52 -11.34
C ARG A 331 -32.92 -17.21 -12.52
N SER A 332 -32.56 -16.25 -13.36
CA SER A 332 -33.31 -15.92 -14.58
C SER A 332 -33.28 -17.06 -15.61
N GLU A 333 -32.15 -17.78 -15.75
CA GLU A 333 -32.07 -19.01 -16.56
C GLU A 333 -33.05 -20.08 -16.06
N LEU A 334 -33.11 -20.28 -14.74
CA LEU A 334 -34.07 -21.18 -14.11
C LEU A 334 -35.51 -20.81 -14.47
N GLU A 335 -35.89 -19.53 -14.32
CA GLU A 335 -37.25 -19.06 -14.66
C GLU A 335 -37.59 -19.29 -16.12
N GLU A 336 -36.65 -19.06 -17.04
CA GLU A 336 -36.87 -19.26 -18.46
C GLU A 336 -37.01 -20.75 -18.82
N ILE A 337 -36.29 -21.65 -18.13
CA ILE A 337 -36.48 -23.10 -18.28
C ILE A 337 -37.85 -23.52 -17.74
N CYS A 338 -38.20 -23.07 -16.53
CA CYS A 338 -39.49 -23.36 -15.91
C CYS A 338 -40.65 -22.83 -16.77
N ARG A 339 -40.55 -21.61 -17.28
CA ARG A 339 -41.54 -20.99 -18.18
C ARG A 339 -41.75 -21.80 -19.45
N ARG A 340 -40.67 -22.23 -20.12
CA ARG A 340 -40.74 -23.07 -21.34
C ARG A 340 -41.32 -24.46 -21.05
N ALA A 341 -41.06 -25.00 -19.86
CA ALA A 341 -41.57 -26.31 -19.42
C ALA A 341 -42.96 -26.23 -18.76
N HIS A 342 -43.52 -25.02 -18.61
CA HIS A 342 -44.77 -24.74 -17.87
C HIS A 342 -44.77 -25.29 -16.44
N ILE A 343 -43.62 -25.17 -15.77
CA ILE A 343 -43.39 -25.50 -14.36
C ILE A 343 -43.41 -24.20 -13.54
N GLU A 344 -43.96 -24.22 -12.33
CA GLU A 344 -43.84 -23.09 -11.39
C GLU A 344 -42.43 -23.05 -10.78
N PRO A 345 -41.70 -21.94 -10.91
CA PRO A 345 -40.41 -21.79 -10.25
C PRO A 345 -40.56 -21.82 -8.73
N ASP A 346 -39.51 -22.23 -8.04
CA ASP A 346 -39.47 -22.16 -6.58
C ASP A 346 -39.51 -20.70 -6.10
N MET A 347 -40.46 -20.40 -5.20
CA MET A 347 -40.68 -19.07 -4.63
C MET A 347 -39.73 -18.75 -3.46
N THR A 348 -38.97 -19.74 -2.98
CA THR A 348 -37.94 -19.54 -1.96
C THR A 348 -36.71 -18.84 -2.53
N THR A 349 -36.40 -19.07 -3.81
CA THR A 349 -35.27 -18.46 -4.54
C THR A 349 -35.69 -17.26 -5.41
N ALA A 350 -36.87 -16.68 -5.16
CA ALA A 350 -37.34 -15.50 -5.88
C ALA A 350 -36.31 -14.35 -5.87
N PRO A 351 -36.18 -13.56 -6.96
CA PRO A 351 -35.13 -12.56 -7.12
C PRO A 351 -35.10 -11.50 -6.00
N GLU A 352 -36.26 -11.09 -5.48
CA GLU A 352 -36.34 -10.13 -4.38
C GLU A 352 -35.83 -10.73 -3.06
N LYS A 353 -36.12 -12.01 -2.81
CA LYS A 353 -35.67 -12.72 -1.61
C LYS A 353 -34.18 -13.04 -1.68
N THR A 354 -33.68 -13.50 -2.83
CA THR A 354 -32.26 -13.79 -3.02
C THR A 354 -31.42 -12.52 -2.92
N ASN A 355 -31.87 -11.41 -3.50
CA ASN A 355 -31.22 -10.11 -3.31
C ASN A 355 -31.19 -9.69 -1.84
N ALA A 356 -32.33 -9.78 -1.13
CA ALA A 356 -32.39 -9.43 0.27
C ALA A 356 -31.46 -10.30 1.15
N LEU A 357 -31.37 -11.60 0.88
CA LEU A 357 -30.48 -12.53 1.60
C LEU A 357 -29.00 -12.23 1.38
N ILE A 358 -28.63 -11.84 0.15
CA ILE A 358 -27.26 -11.44 -0.20
C ILE A 358 -26.93 -10.11 0.48
N ASP A 359 -27.81 -9.11 0.39
CA ASP A 359 -27.58 -7.77 0.94
C ASP A 359 -27.58 -7.77 2.47
N SER A 360 -28.33 -8.68 3.11
CA SER A 360 -28.30 -8.86 4.57
C SER A 360 -27.10 -9.64 5.06
N GLY A 361 -26.26 -10.19 4.17
CA GLY A 361 -25.10 -11.02 4.52
C GLY A 361 -25.45 -12.31 5.27
N LEU A 362 -26.71 -12.76 5.19
CA LEU A 362 -27.20 -13.90 5.98
C LEU A 362 -26.81 -15.24 5.36
N VAL A 363 -26.57 -15.26 4.05
CA VAL A 363 -26.25 -16.46 3.27
C VAL A 363 -25.06 -16.18 2.36
N ASP A 364 -24.13 -17.13 2.26
CA ASP A 364 -23.03 -17.03 1.31
C ASP A 364 -23.56 -17.10 -0.14
N PRO A 365 -23.25 -16.11 -0.99
CA PRO A 365 -23.70 -16.12 -2.38
C PRO A 365 -23.28 -17.37 -3.18
N SER A 366 -22.16 -18.04 -2.82
CA SER A 366 -21.70 -19.26 -3.50
C SER A 366 -22.61 -20.45 -3.20
N GLU A 367 -23.06 -20.60 -1.95
CA GLU A 367 -24.02 -21.64 -1.56
C GLU A 367 -25.37 -21.42 -2.25
N LEU A 368 -25.83 -20.16 -2.30
CA LEU A 368 -27.07 -19.80 -2.99
C LEU A 368 -26.99 -20.09 -4.50
N LEU A 369 -25.83 -19.79 -5.12
CA LEU A 369 -25.57 -20.14 -6.51
C LEU A 369 -25.65 -21.65 -6.73
N ALA A 370 -24.99 -22.45 -5.90
CA ALA A 370 -25.01 -23.91 -6.00
C ALA A 370 -26.43 -24.49 -5.85
N ASN A 371 -27.25 -23.92 -4.95
CA ASN A 371 -28.66 -24.30 -4.81
C ASN A 371 -29.46 -23.99 -6.09
N ILE A 372 -29.31 -22.78 -6.65
CA ILE A 372 -29.99 -22.41 -7.90
C ILE A 372 -29.52 -23.30 -9.06
N GLU A 373 -28.23 -23.64 -9.14
CA GLU A 373 -27.71 -24.57 -10.14
C GLU A 373 -28.34 -25.96 -10.00
N ALA A 374 -28.49 -26.47 -8.78
CA ALA A 374 -29.19 -27.73 -8.53
C ALA A 374 -30.68 -27.65 -8.95
N GLN A 375 -31.35 -26.51 -8.70
CA GLN A 375 -32.72 -26.28 -9.19
C GLN A 375 -32.78 -26.25 -10.72
N ILE A 376 -31.80 -25.64 -11.40
CA ILE A 376 -31.71 -25.63 -12.87
C ILE A 376 -31.60 -27.06 -13.41
N VAL A 377 -30.75 -27.90 -12.80
CA VAL A 377 -30.59 -29.30 -13.22
C VAL A 377 -31.93 -30.04 -13.07
N LYS A 378 -32.58 -29.93 -11.92
CA LYS A 378 -33.91 -30.54 -11.68
C LYS A 378 -34.95 -30.05 -12.68
N ALA A 379 -35.01 -28.74 -12.94
CA ALA A 379 -35.95 -28.16 -13.91
C ALA A 379 -35.67 -28.63 -15.35
N LYS A 380 -34.39 -28.80 -15.74
CA LYS A 380 -33.99 -29.36 -17.04
C LYS A 380 -34.41 -30.83 -17.16
N GLU A 381 -34.17 -31.64 -16.13
CA GLU A 381 -34.59 -33.04 -16.08
C GLU A 381 -36.11 -33.17 -16.17
N GLU A 382 -36.85 -32.35 -15.42
CA GLU A 382 -38.30 -32.33 -15.48
C GLU A 382 -38.80 -31.87 -16.86
N SER A 383 -38.23 -30.81 -17.43
CA SER A 383 -38.53 -30.36 -18.79
C SER A 383 -38.33 -31.47 -19.82
N MET A 384 -37.27 -32.27 -19.70
CA MET A 384 -37.02 -33.41 -20.59
C MET A 384 -38.06 -34.51 -20.41
N SER A 385 -38.46 -34.80 -19.17
CA SER A 385 -39.51 -35.79 -18.88
C SER A 385 -40.89 -35.35 -19.42
N ARG A 386 -41.18 -34.04 -19.40
CA ARG A 386 -42.43 -33.46 -19.89
C ARG A 386 -42.46 -33.34 -21.42
N LYS A 387 -41.33 -33.49 -22.11
CA LYS A 387 -41.16 -33.23 -23.54
C LYS A 387 -42.21 -33.94 -24.41
N GLU A 388 -42.45 -35.22 -24.19
CA GLU A 388 -43.42 -35.97 -24.99
C GLU A 388 -44.86 -35.46 -24.83
N ILE A 389 -45.23 -35.06 -23.61
CA ILE A 389 -46.54 -34.47 -23.31
C ILE A 389 -46.62 -33.08 -23.93
N MET A 390 -45.59 -32.26 -23.78
CA MET A 390 -45.49 -30.92 -24.36
C MET A 390 -45.58 -30.93 -25.90
N ASP A 391 -44.94 -31.89 -26.57
CA ASP A 391 -45.04 -32.07 -28.02
C ASP A 391 -46.47 -32.43 -28.45
N ARG A 392 -47.18 -33.22 -27.64
CA ARG A 392 -48.58 -33.58 -27.87
C ARG A 392 -49.53 -32.41 -27.61
N ILE A 393 -49.28 -31.61 -26.57
CA ILE A 393 -50.00 -30.35 -26.33
C ILE A 393 -49.83 -29.41 -27.51
N SER A 394 -48.60 -29.27 -28.04
CA SER A 394 -48.33 -28.44 -29.22
C SER A 394 -49.09 -28.92 -30.45
N LYS A 395 -49.14 -30.24 -30.68
CA LYS A 395 -49.95 -30.84 -31.76
C LYS A 395 -51.45 -30.60 -31.57
N TRP A 396 -51.94 -30.72 -30.34
CA TRP A 396 -53.34 -30.44 -30.00
C TRP A 396 -53.69 -28.98 -30.25
N ARG A 397 -52.86 -28.03 -29.78
CA ARG A 397 -53.05 -26.60 -30.04
C ARG A 397 -53.06 -26.26 -31.53
N ALA A 398 -52.08 -26.76 -32.29
CA ALA A 398 -52.06 -26.57 -33.74
C ALA A 398 -53.31 -27.12 -34.43
N ALA A 399 -53.87 -28.23 -33.94
CA ALA A 399 -55.12 -28.77 -34.46
C ALA A 399 -56.33 -27.89 -34.10
N CYS A 400 -56.36 -27.30 -32.90
CA CYS A 400 -57.38 -26.32 -32.50
C CYS A 400 -57.29 -25.02 -33.31
N ASP A 401 -56.08 -24.57 -33.65
CA ASP A 401 -55.87 -23.40 -34.50
C ASP A 401 -56.41 -23.66 -35.92
N GLU A 402 -56.17 -24.86 -36.47
CA GLU A 402 -56.75 -25.28 -37.75
C GLU A 402 -58.28 -25.46 -37.69
N GLU A 403 -58.85 -25.84 -36.54
CA GLU A 403 -60.31 -25.86 -36.30
C GLU A 403 -60.88 -24.44 -36.38
N THR A 404 -60.27 -23.50 -35.66
CA THR A 404 -60.69 -22.10 -35.63
C THR A 404 -60.60 -21.48 -37.03
N TRP A 405 -59.49 -21.69 -37.73
CA TRP A 405 -59.33 -21.24 -39.12
C TRP A 405 -60.39 -21.84 -40.06
N LEU A 406 -60.72 -23.12 -39.90
CA LEU A 406 -61.76 -23.77 -40.71
C LEU A 406 -63.15 -23.19 -40.39
N GLU A 407 -63.44 -22.88 -39.14
CA GLU A 407 -64.69 -22.22 -38.73
C GLU A 407 -64.84 -20.84 -39.37
N GLU A 408 -63.79 -20.01 -39.31
CA GLU A 408 -63.74 -18.71 -39.98
C GLU A 408 -63.93 -18.85 -41.50
N TYR A 409 -63.22 -19.80 -42.12
CA TYR A 409 -63.36 -20.09 -43.55
C TYR A 409 -64.76 -20.62 -43.93
N ASN A 410 -65.46 -21.33 -43.03
CA ASN A 410 -66.83 -21.78 -43.27
C ASN A 410 -67.86 -20.65 -43.16
N GLN A 411 -67.55 -19.56 -42.43
CA GLN A 411 -68.42 -18.40 -42.27
C GLN A 411 -68.28 -17.38 -43.42
N ASP A 412 -67.18 -17.43 -44.17
CA ASP A 412 -66.93 -16.56 -45.32
C ASP A 412 -67.94 -16.81 -46.47
N GLN A 413 -68.72 -15.78 -46.80
CA GLN A 413 -69.70 -15.79 -47.89
C GLN A 413 -69.04 -15.83 -49.28
N ASN A 414 -67.80 -15.33 -49.40
CA ASN A 414 -67.05 -15.27 -50.66
C ASN A 414 -66.16 -16.50 -50.89
N ARG A 415 -66.32 -17.54 -50.06
CA ARG A 415 -65.52 -18.77 -50.06
C ARG A 415 -65.39 -19.46 -51.43
N TYR A 416 -66.44 -19.42 -52.24
CA TYR A 416 -66.51 -20.06 -53.56
C TYR A 416 -66.32 -19.07 -54.71
N SER A 417 -65.89 -17.84 -54.43
CA SER A 417 -65.56 -16.88 -55.48
C SER A 417 -64.44 -17.46 -56.36
N ALA A 418 -64.57 -17.29 -57.68
CA ALA A 418 -63.68 -17.86 -58.69
C ALA A 418 -62.31 -17.12 -58.77
N GLY A 419 -61.70 -16.84 -57.62
CA GLY A 419 -60.40 -16.19 -57.50
C GLY A 419 -59.22 -17.18 -57.64
N ARG A 420 -58.08 -16.66 -58.12
CA ARG A 420 -56.81 -17.40 -58.18
C ARG A 420 -56.36 -17.79 -56.76
N GLY A 421 -56.57 -19.06 -56.37
CA GLY A 421 -56.22 -19.57 -55.03
C GLY A 421 -57.35 -20.30 -54.29
N ALA A 422 -58.60 -20.19 -54.77
CA ALA A 422 -59.76 -20.84 -54.15
C ALA A 422 -59.61 -22.38 -54.02
N HIS A 423 -59.02 -23.03 -55.03
CA HIS A 423 -58.74 -24.47 -55.01
C HIS A 423 -57.70 -24.87 -53.94
N LEU A 424 -56.71 -24.01 -53.66
CA LEU A 424 -55.71 -24.26 -52.61
C LEU A 424 -56.33 -24.14 -51.21
N ASN A 425 -57.18 -23.13 -51.00
CA ASN A 425 -57.92 -22.94 -49.76
C ASN A 425 -58.92 -24.08 -49.53
N LEU A 426 -59.60 -24.54 -50.59
CA LEU A 426 -60.48 -25.71 -50.51
C LEU A 426 -59.69 -26.98 -50.15
N LYS A 427 -58.50 -27.17 -50.72
CA LYS A 427 -57.59 -28.28 -50.36
C LYS A 427 -57.09 -28.18 -48.92
N ARG A 428 -56.79 -26.97 -48.42
CA ARG A 428 -56.44 -26.74 -47.00
C ARG A 428 -57.64 -27.03 -46.09
N ALA A 429 -58.83 -26.60 -46.46
CA ALA A 429 -60.05 -26.84 -45.71
C ALA A 429 -60.39 -28.33 -45.59
N GLU A 430 -60.18 -29.11 -46.65
CA GLU A 430 -60.37 -30.56 -46.58
C GLU A 430 -59.31 -31.22 -45.66
N LYS A 431 -58.06 -30.78 -45.75
CA LYS A 431 -57.02 -31.22 -44.79
C LYS A 431 -57.35 -30.82 -43.35
N ALA A 432 -57.83 -29.60 -43.13
CA ALA A 432 -58.24 -29.10 -41.83
C ALA A 432 -59.40 -29.93 -41.28
N ARG A 433 -60.41 -30.28 -42.08
CA ARG A 433 -61.50 -31.19 -41.67
C ARG A 433 -61.00 -32.54 -41.17
N ILE A 434 -60.00 -33.12 -41.85
CA ILE A 434 -59.36 -34.37 -41.43
C ILE A 434 -58.59 -34.18 -40.12
N THR A 435 -57.92 -33.05 -39.93
CA THR A 435 -57.24 -32.73 -38.66
C THR A 435 -58.25 -32.53 -37.52
N VAL A 436 -59.34 -31.80 -37.77
CA VAL A 436 -60.42 -31.51 -36.82
C VAL A 436 -61.14 -32.78 -36.36
N SER A 437 -61.40 -33.73 -37.27
CA SER A 437 -62.01 -35.01 -36.90
C SER A 437 -61.08 -35.86 -36.02
N LYS A 438 -59.76 -35.67 -36.13
CA LYS A 438 -58.76 -36.34 -35.30
C LYS A 438 -58.52 -35.68 -33.94
N ILE A 439 -59.01 -34.46 -33.70
CA ILE A 439 -58.77 -33.74 -32.44
C ILE A 439 -59.24 -34.55 -31.22
N SER A 440 -60.39 -35.25 -31.28
CA SER A 440 -60.85 -36.08 -30.15
C SER A 440 -59.82 -37.17 -29.82
N ALA A 441 -59.29 -37.86 -30.85
CA ALA A 441 -58.28 -38.89 -30.66
C ALA A 441 -56.95 -38.32 -30.14
N ILE A 442 -56.58 -37.10 -30.54
CA ILE A 442 -55.40 -36.40 -30.02
C ILE A 442 -55.58 -36.08 -28.53
N VAL A 443 -56.75 -35.57 -28.12
CA VAL A 443 -57.09 -35.26 -26.73
C VAL A 443 -57.10 -36.53 -25.87
N ASP A 444 -57.78 -37.59 -26.32
CA ASP A 444 -57.82 -38.86 -25.59
C ASP A 444 -56.42 -39.49 -25.44
N SER A 445 -55.60 -39.42 -26.50
CA SER A 445 -54.22 -39.88 -26.45
C SER A 445 -53.34 -39.03 -25.53
N LEU A 446 -53.57 -37.72 -25.45
CA LEU A 446 -52.89 -36.81 -24.54
C LEU A 446 -53.27 -37.10 -23.09
N ILE A 447 -54.56 -37.23 -22.77
CA ILE A 447 -55.06 -37.60 -21.44
C ILE A 447 -54.41 -38.91 -20.97
N ASN A 448 -54.44 -39.96 -21.80
CA ASN A 448 -53.85 -41.25 -21.45
C ASN A 448 -52.33 -41.15 -21.19
N LYS A 449 -51.61 -40.39 -22.03
CA LYS A 449 -50.16 -40.21 -21.86
C LYS A 449 -49.85 -39.39 -20.60
N THR A 450 -50.66 -38.38 -20.29
CA THR A 450 -50.56 -37.62 -19.05
C THR A 450 -50.80 -38.52 -17.84
N PHE A 451 -51.82 -39.37 -17.84
CA PHE A 451 -52.04 -40.35 -16.76
C PHE A 451 -50.88 -41.33 -16.59
N THR A 452 -50.31 -41.85 -17.68
CA THR A 452 -49.13 -42.73 -17.57
C THR A 452 -47.96 -42.01 -16.89
N TRP A 453 -47.73 -40.74 -17.22
CA TRP A 453 -46.68 -39.94 -16.59
C TRP A 453 -46.98 -39.64 -15.11
N GLU A 454 -48.24 -39.30 -14.78
CA GLU A 454 -48.68 -39.06 -13.40
C GLU A 454 -48.50 -40.32 -12.53
N ASN A 455 -48.83 -41.49 -13.07
CA ASN A 455 -48.68 -42.79 -12.39
C ASN A 455 -47.20 -43.17 -12.20
N GLU A 456 -46.36 -42.94 -13.21
CA GLU A 456 -44.91 -43.23 -13.12
C GLU A 456 -44.20 -42.36 -12.08
N ARG A 457 -44.64 -41.12 -11.89
CA ARG A 457 -44.02 -40.15 -10.97
C ARG A 457 -44.75 -39.95 -9.65
N ASN A 458 -45.94 -40.54 -9.50
CA ASN A 458 -46.83 -40.38 -8.35
C ASN A 458 -47.12 -38.90 -8.00
N MET A 459 -47.30 -38.07 -9.03
CA MET A 459 -47.51 -36.62 -8.92
C MET A 459 -48.43 -36.13 -10.05
N PRO A 460 -49.40 -35.23 -9.79
CA PRO A 460 -50.22 -34.65 -10.85
C PRO A 460 -49.40 -33.83 -11.85
N PHE A 461 -49.76 -33.88 -13.13
CA PHE A 461 -49.13 -33.09 -14.17
C PHE A 461 -49.71 -31.68 -14.15
N MET A 462 -48.92 -30.73 -13.65
CA MET A 462 -49.29 -29.32 -13.58
C MET A 462 -48.83 -28.58 -14.84
N TYR A 463 -49.77 -27.92 -15.50
CA TYR A 463 -49.57 -27.06 -16.67
C TYR A 463 -49.97 -25.63 -16.29
N ASN A 464 -48.98 -24.73 -16.12
CA ASN A 464 -49.20 -23.37 -15.61
C ASN A 464 -50.02 -23.32 -14.30
N GLY A 465 -49.69 -24.18 -13.33
CA GLY A 465 -50.37 -24.22 -12.03
C GLY A 465 -51.72 -24.94 -12.02
N VAL A 466 -52.22 -25.44 -13.16
CA VAL A 466 -53.48 -26.20 -13.24
C VAL A 466 -53.22 -27.61 -13.75
N ARG A 467 -53.94 -28.61 -13.24
CA ARG A 467 -53.79 -30.00 -13.71
C ARG A 467 -54.20 -30.11 -15.18
N LEU A 468 -53.30 -30.62 -16.02
CA LEU A 468 -53.53 -30.71 -17.47
C LEU A 468 -54.76 -31.55 -17.83
N VAL A 469 -54.98 -32.65 -17.12
CA VAL A 469 -56.15 -33.52 -17.35
C VAL A 469 -57.45 -32.75 -17.19
N SER A 470 -57.56 -31.91 -16.16
CA SER A 470 -58.76 -31.09 -15.91
C SER A 470 -59.03 -30.11 -17.06
N ILE A 471 -57.98 -29.46 -17.59
CA ILE A 471 -58.09 -28.58 -18.77
C ILE A 471 -58.62 -29.36 -19.98
N LEU A 472 -58.13 -30.58 -20.21
CA LEU A 472 -58.51 -31.39 -21.36
C LEU A 472 -59.93 -31.97 -21.23
N GLU A 473 -60.35 -32.35 -20.02
CA GLU A 473 -61.71 -32.78 -19.73
C GLU A 473 -62.73 -31.64 -19.92
N GLU A 474 -62.41 -30.45 -19.42
CA GLU A 474 -63.22 -29.24 -19.64
C GLU A 474 -63.31 -28.88 -21.13
N TYR A 475 -62.19 -28.97 -21.85
CA TYR A 475 -62.17 -28.78 -23.31
C TYR A 475 -63.06 -29.81 -24.03
N LYS A 476 -63.00 -31.09 -23.64
CA LYS A 476 -63.81 -32.16 -24.25
C LYS A 476 -65.30 -31.91 -24.04
N LEU A 477 -65.71 -31.49 -22.84
CA LEU A 477 -67.08 -31.11 -22.53
C LEU A 477 -67.54 -29.91 -23.36
N THR A 478 -66.75 -28.84 -23.38
CA THR A 478 -67.04 -27.62 -24.13
C THR A 478 -67.19 -27.90 -25.63
N ARG A 479 -66.35 -28.79 -26.18
CA ARG A 479 -66.42 -29.18 -27.59
C ARG A 479 -67.69 -29.99 -27.92
N GLN A 480 -68.07 -30.93 -27.06
CA GLN A 480 -69.33 -31.68 -27.22
C GLN A 480 -70.55 -30.75 -27.20
N GLN A 481 -70.59 -29.79 -26.27
CA GLN A 481 -71.64 -28.77 -26.22
C GLN A 481 -71.71 -27.95 -27.51
N LYS A 482 -70.57 -27.47 -28.02
CA LYS A 482 -70.49 -26.75 -29.30
C LYS A 482 -70.98 -27.60 -30.49
N GLU A 483 -70.61 -28.88 -30.54
CA GLU A 483 -71.08 -29.79 -31.61
C GLU A 483 -72.58 -30.06 -31.52
N GLU A 484 -73.11 -30.23 -30.31
CA GLU A 484 -74.53 -30.44 -30.05
C GLU A 484 -75.35 -29.18 -30.35
N GLU A 485 -74.86 -27.99 -30.03
CA GLU A 485 -75.46 -26.73 -30.46
C GLU A 485 -75.46 -26.58 -31.98
N LYS A 486 -74.35 -26.88 -32.66
CA LYS A 486 -74.30 -26.93 -34.13
C LYS A 486 -75.28 -27.97 -34.70
N ARG A 487 -75.48 -29.11 -34.02
CA ARG A 487 -76.49 -30.11 -34.39
C ARG A 487 -77.91 -29.57 -34.21
N ARG A 488 -78.24 -28.99 -33.04
CA ARG A 488 -79.53 -28.36 -32.75
C ARG A 488 -79.85 -27.24 -33.74
N TYR A 489 -78.88 -26.38 -34.06
CA TYR A 489 -79.03 -25.33 -35.07
C TYR A 489 -79.30 -25.90 -36.47
N ARG A 490 -78.58 -26.96 -36.87
CA ARG A 490 -78.85 -27.66 -38.14
C ARG A 490 -80.23 -28.29 -38.16
N ASP A 491 -80.68 -28.88 -37.06
CA ASP A 491 -82.00 -29.53 -36.97
C ASP A 491 -83.13 -28.49 -36.92
N GLN A 492 -82.94 -27.33 -36.28
CA GLN A 492 -83.84 -26.18 -36.40
C GLN A 492 -83.90 -25.64 -37.82
N LYS A 493 -82.76 -25.49 -38.50
CA LYS A 493 -82.71 -25.08 -39.92
C LYS A 493 -83.40 -26.09 -40.84
N LYS A 494 -83.26 -27.39 -40.57
CA LYS A 494 -84.00 -28.44 -41.29
C LYS A 494 -85.49 -28.35 -41.01
N LEU A 495 -85.92 -28.16 -39.77
CA LEU A 495 -87.33 -28.01 -39.42
C LEU A 495 -87.93 -26.77 -40.09
N GLN A 496 -87.22 -25.63 -40.07
CA GLN A 496 -87.62 -24.42 -40.78
C GLN A 496 -87.69 -24.64 -42.30
N SER A 497 -86.73 -25.35 -42.88
CA SER A 497 -86.75 -25.75 -44.29
C SER A 497 -87.92 -26.68 -44.61
N LEU A 498 -88.24 -27.62 -43.73
CA LEU A 498 -89.32 -28.59 -43.92
C LEU A 498 -90.68 -27.92 -43.81
N LEU A 499 -90.84 -26.96 -42.88
CA LEU A 499 -92.01 -26.07 -42.81
C LEU A 499 -92.15 -25.20 -44.06
N LEU A 500 -91.04 -24.68 -44.62
CA LEU A 500 -91.06 -23.99 -45.91
C LEU A 500 -91.49 -24.92 -47.05
N THR A 501 -90.95 -26.14 -47.11
CA THR A 501 -91.30 -27.14 -48.14
C THR A 501 -92.75 -27.63 -48.00
N GLU A 502 -93.27 -27.78 -46.78
CA GLU A 502 -94.67 -28.11 -46.52
C GLU A 502 -95.59 -26.95 -46.94
N ARG A 503 -95.21 -25.70 -46.62
CA ARG A 503 -95.90 -24.51 -47.11
C ARG A 503 -95.89 -24.43 -48.64
N GLU A 504 -94.78 -24.78 -49.29
CA GLU A 504 -94.67 -24.88 -50.75
C GLU A 504 -95.48 -26.05 -51.32
N ALA A 505 -95.63 -27.17 -50.60
CA ALA A 505 -96.42 -28.34 -51.00
C ALA A 505 -97.94 -28.13 -50.86
N ILE A 506 -98.40 -27.25 -49.96
CA ILE A 506 -99.81 -26.84 -49.82
C ILE A 506 -100.28 -26.01 -51.03
N PHE A 507 -99.37 -25.32 -51.70
CA PHE A 507 -99.62 -24.68 -53.01
C PHE A 507 -99.34 -25.68 -54.13
N GLY A 508 -100.34 -26.53 -54.41
CA GLY A 508 -100.29 -27.59 -55.42
C GLY A 508 -99.68 -27.19 -56.77
N SER A 509 -98.95 -28.16 -57.36
CA SER A 509 -98.27 -28.14 -58.65
C SER A 509 -99.01 -27.41 -59.77
N LYS A 510 -98.27 -26.60 -60.56
CA LYS A 510 -98.59 -26.31 -61.97
C LYS A 510 -97.36 -25.85 -62.78
N PRO A 511 -97.35 -26.12 -64.10
CA PRO A 511 -96.17 -26.26 -64.95
C PRO A 511 -95.59 -24.93 -65.44
N SER A 512 -94.36 -24.99 -65.94
CA SER A 512 -93.59 -23.90 -66.55
C SER A 512 -94.38 -23.02 -67.53
N PRO A 513 -93.91 -21.78 -67.77
CA PRO A 513 -93.95 -21.19 -69.10
C PRO A 513 -92.56 -21.21 -69.73
N LYS A 514 -92.43 -21.94 -70.85
CA LYS A 514 -91.36 -21.74 -71.84
C LYS A 514 -91.47 -20.32 -72.40
N ARG A 515 -90.36 -19.60 -72.50
CA ARG A 515 -90.11 -18.61 -73.56
C ARG A 515 -88.75 -18.87 -74.19
N SER A 516 -88.75 -18.81 -75.52
CA SER A 516 -87.74 -19.30 -76.46
C SER A 516 -86.88 -18.17 -77.07
N ASN A 517 -85.65 -18.52 -77.47
CA ASN A 517 -84.86 -18.09 -78.66
C ASN A 517 -84.51 -16.59 -78.81
N SER A 518 -83.38 -16.14 -79.39
CA SER A 518 -82.25 -16.69 -80.17
C SER A 518 -81.13 -15.61 -80.24
N PHE A 519 -79.84 -15.94 -80.38
CA PHE A 519 -78.95 -15.82 -81.58
C PHE A 519 -77.50 -15.96 -81.05
N ASN A 520 -76.48 -16.63 -81.60
CA ASN A 520 -76.10 -17.17 -82.93
C ASN A 520 -75.24 -18.46 -82.73
N ARG A 521 -75.49 -19.61 -83.38
CA ARG A 521 -74.90 -20.12 -84.66
C ARG A 521 -73.34 -20.14 -84.66
N LYS A 522 -72.59 -21.26 -84.85
CA LYS A 522 -72.72 -22.43 -85.77
C LYS A 522 -71.88 -23.66 -85.31
N PRO A 523 -72.02 -24.85 -85.96
CA PRO A 523 -71.88 -26.19 -85.37
C PRO A 523 -70.81 -27.13 -86.02
N ASN A 524 -70.57 -28.29 -85.39
CA ASN A 524 -70.45 -29.63 -86.03
C ASN A 524 -70.47 -30.69 -84.91
N GLY A 525 -71.49 -31.55 -84.77
CA GLY A 525 -71.65 -32.85 -85.47
C GLY A 525 -70.76 -33.91 -84.79
N TYR A 526 -71.20 -35.00 -84.15
CA TYR A 526 -72.30 -35.93 -84.44
C TYR A 526 -72.73 -36.71 -83.18
N ASN A 527 -73.96 -37.24 -83.26
CA ASN A 527 -74.72 -38.12 -82.35
C ASN A 527 -73.95 -39.41 -81.95
N ALA A 528 -74.34 -40.26 -80.99
CA ALA A 528 -75.67 -40.64 -80.50
C ALA A 528 -75.58 -41.48 -79.21
N ASN A 529 -76.72 -41.55 -78.50
CA ASN A 529 -77.14 -42.53 -77.48
C ASN A 529 -76.36 -42.56 -76.16
N GLY A 530 -76.98 -42.49 -74.97
CA GLY A 530 -78.37 -42.73 -74.60
C GLY A 530 -78.37 -43.59 -73.33
N ASN A 531 -79.02 -43.09 -72.27
CA ASN A 531 -79.28 -43.73 -70.96
C ASN A 531 -78.04 -44.09 -70.13
N GLY A 532 -77.97 -43.90 -68.82
CA GLY A 532 -79.04 -43.73 -67.84
C GLY A 532 -78.70 -44.61 -66.64
N PHE A 533 -78.60 -43.98 -65.47
CA PHE A 533 -78.83 -44.55 -64.14
C PHE A 533 -77.89 -45.64 -63.56
N MET A 534 -77.36 -45.25 -62.39
CA MET A 534 -77.21 -46.02 -61.15
C MET A 534 -76.06 -47.03 -61.01
N THR A 535 -75.25 -46.71 -60.00
CA THR A 535 -74.43 -47.62 -59.18
C THR A 535 -75.20 -48.86 -58.74
N PRO A 536 -74.52 -50.02 -58.59
CA PRO A 536 -74.27 -50.47 -57.21
C PRO A 536 -72.92 -51.19 -56.99
N ILE A 537 -72.43 -51.06 -55.76
CA ILE A 537 -71.36 -51.83 -55.08
C ILE A 537 -72.07 -53.00 -54.31
N PRO A 538 -71.44 -54.05 -53.74
CA PRO A 538 -70.35 -54.98 -54.12
C PRO A 538 -70.78 -56.48 -53.93
N ARG A 539 -69.84 -57.44 -54.10
CA ARG A 539 -69.63 -58.75 -53.40
C ARG A 539 -69.15 -59.80 -54.43
N ARG A 540 -68.39 -60.86 -54.15
CA ARG A 540 -67.39 -61.33 -53.16
C ARG A 540 -67.08 -62.79 -53.64
N LEU A 541 -65.93 -63.36 -53.22
CA LEU A 541 -65.54 -64.80 -53.25
C LEU A 541 -64.94 -65.28 -54.58
N SER A 542 -63.94 -66.18 -54.65
CA SER A 542 -63.08 -66.88 -53.68
C SER A 542 -62.12 -67.80 -54.49
N VAL A 543 -61.08 -68.35 -53.82
CA VAL A 543 -60.24 -69.50 -54.22
C VAL A 543 -59.23 -69.22 -55.36
N GLY A 544 -57.95 -69.55 -55.32
CA GLY A 544 -57.13 -70.36 -54.40
C GLY A 544 -55.97 -70.97 -55.22
N SER A 545 -54.77 -71.02 -54.61
CA SER A 545 -53.59 -71.86 -54.94
C SER A 545 -52.88 -71.72 -56.29
N ALA A 546 -51.58 -71.33 -56.27
CA ALA A 546 -50.43 -72.25 -56.30
C ALA A 546 -49.10 -71.48 -56.58
N THR A 547 -48.09 -71.68 -55.72
CA THR A 547 -46.66 -71.34 -55.91
C THR A 547 -45.94 -72.46 -56.67
N PRO A 548 -44.78 -72.22 -57.35
CA PRO A 548 -43.45 -72.26 -56.69
C PRO A 548 -42.46 -71.19 -57.23
N GLU A 549 -41.65 -70.55 -56.40
CA GLU A 549 -40.25 -70.89 -56.02
C GLU A 549 -39.21 -70.67 -57.15
N LEU A 550 -38.25 -69.74 -56.94
CA LEU A 550 -36.78 -69.96 -56.99
C LEU A 550 -35.94 -68.66 -57.13
N LEU A 551 -34.95 -68.57 -56.22
CA LEU A 551 -33.58 -68.05 -56.38
C LEU A 551 -33.27 -66.54 -56.35
N THR A 552 -32.69 -66.12 -55.23
CA THR A 552 -31.65 -65.07 -55.10
C THR A 552 -30.39 -65.42 -55.91
N PRO A 553 -29.57 -64.43 -56.35
CA PRO A 553 -28.38 -64.08 -55.54
C PRO A 553 -27.92 -62.59 -55.51
N ARG A 554 -27.42 -62.19 -54.33
CA ARG A 554 -26.19 -61.41 -54.00
C ARG A 554 -25.27 -61.08 -55.20
N SER A 555 -24.64 -59.91 -55.42
CA SER A 555 -23.66 -59.18 -54.58
C SER A 555 -23.08 -57.95 -55.33
N TYR A 556 -22.76 -56.87 -54.59
CA TYR A 556 -21.55 -56.00 -54.62
C TYR A 556 -21.00 -55.28 -55.89
N ALA A 557 -21.01 -53.94 -55.79
CA ALA A 557 -19.88 -52.98 -55.82
C ALA A 557 -19.17 -52.51 -57.13
N GLY A 558 -18.81 -51.20 -57.13
CA GLY A 558 -17.74 -50.58 -57.94
C GLY A 558 -18.16 -49.34 -58.75
N ARG A 559 -18.17 -48.13 -58.16
CA ARG A 559 -17.20 -46.99 -58.32
C ARG A 559 -17.05 -46.33 -59.72
N TYR A 560 -17.38 -45.03 -59.71
CA TYR A 560 -16.70 -43.82 -60.25
C TYR A 560 -16.38 -43.63 -61.75
N ASN A 561 -17.09 -42.65 -62.34
CA ASN A 561 -16.69 -41.44 -63.09
C ASN A 561 -17.86 -41.12 -64.06
N GLY A 562 -18.35 -39.90 -64.26
CA GLY A 562 -17.75 -38.57 -64.15
C GLY A 562 -18.08 -37.83 -65.46
N TYR A 563 -18.22 -36.50 -65.41
CA TYR A 563 -18.42 -35.55 -66.53
C TYR A 563 -19.84 -35.49 -67.10
N PHE A 564 -20.46 -34.35 -67.41
CA PHE A 564 -20.23 -32.90 -67.41
C PHE A 564 -21.59 -32.34 -67.96
N LYS A 565 -22.09 -31.13 -67.80
CA LYS A 565 -21.66 -29.86 -67.21
C LYS A 565 -22.87 -28.91 -67.34
N GLU A 566 -22.98 -27.96 -66.40
CA GLU A 566 -23.35 -26.54 -66.61
C GLU A 566 -24.73 -26.19 -67.21
N THR A 567 -25.39 -25.07 -66.93
CA THR A 567 -25.16 -23.78 -66.26
C THR A 567 -26.57 -23.15 -66.12
N ARG A 568 -26.92 -22.28 -65.17
CA ARG A 568 -26.58 -20.85 -64.99
C ARG A 568 -27.43 -20.42 -63.77
N GLN A 569 -26.92 -19.94 -62.63
CA GLN A 569 -26.38 -18.59 -62.35
C GLN A 569 -26.96 -17.46 -63.22
N LEU A 570 -27.55 -16.45 -62.59
CA LEU A 570 -26.89 -15.14 -62.41
C LEU A 570 -27.68 -14.23 -61.46
N SER A 571 -26.93 -13.72 -60.49
CA SER A 571 -27.15 -12.49 -59.72
C SER A 571 -26.86 -11.24 -60.56
N THR A 572 -27.54 -10.13 -60.27
CA THR A 572 -27.24 -8.77 -60.78
C THR A 572 -27.29 -7.80 -59.59
N THR A 573 -26.13 -7.45 -59.01
CA THR A 573 -25.35 -6.20 -59.17
C THR A 573 -25.92 -4.93 -58.49
N PRO A 574 -25.08 -4.23 -57.69
CA PRO A 574 -25.32 -2.87 -57.18
C PRO A 574 -24.78 -1.79 -58.15
N LEU A 575 -25.33 -0.58 -58.02
CA LEU A 575 -24.95 0.62 -58.79
C LEU A 575 -23.93 1.49 -58.01
N ASN A 576 -22.92 1.99 -58.72
CA ASN A 576 -21.94 3.02 -58.31
C ASN A 576 -22.34 4.41 -58.86
N PHE A 577 -22.05 5.49 -58.11
CA PHE A 577 -21.54 6.84 -58.54
C PHE A 577 -21.29 7.68 -57.25
N VAL A 578 -20.05 7.83 -56.75
CA VAL A 578 -19.04 8.92 -56.92
C VAL A 578 -19.38 10.30 -56.31
N SER A 579 -18.61 10.71 -55.28
CA SER A 579 -17.79 11.94 -55.19
C SER A 579 -16.94 11.88 -53.90
N LEU A 580 -15.65 11.52 -53.96
CA LEU A 580 -14.48 12.42 -53.96
C LEU A 580 -14.51 13.56 -52.93
N SER A 581 -13.66 13.48 -51.89
CA SER A 581 -12.43 14.28 -51.83
C SER A 581 -11.42 13.64 -50.88
N LYS A 582 -10.20 13.50 -51.37
CA LYS A 582 -8.97 13.16 -50.66
C LYS A 582 -7.94 14.11 -51.27
N ASP A 583 -7.33 14.95 -50.45
CA ASP A 583 -6.01 15.57 -50.64
C ASP A 583 -5.54 15.91 -49.21
N ASP A 584 -4.59 15.21 -48.58
CA ASP A 584 -3.16 15.09 -48.83
C ASP A 584 -2.34 16.38 -48.56
N THR A 585 -1.47 16.26 -47.55
CA THR A 585 -0.11 16.81 -47.44
C THR A 585 0.10 18.34 -47.32
N LEU A 586 0.68 18.78 -46.19
CA LEU A 586 2.09 19.20 -46.08
C LEU A 586 2.41 19.84 -44.72
N SER A 587 3.59 19.50 -44.22
CA SER A 587 4.37 20.12 -43.14
C SER A 587 4.43 21.65 -43.24
N THR A 588 4.68 22.34 -42.10
CA THR A 588 5.85 23.22 -41.83
C THR A 588 5.68 23.98 -40.50
N PHE A 589 6.65 23.76 -39.59
CA PHE A 589 7.39 24.71 -38.72
C PHE A 589 6.83 26.08 -38.26
N THR A 590 7.32 26.49 -37.07
CA THR A 590 7.32 27.83 -36.41
C THR A 590 6.03 28.22 -35.66
N SER A 591 6.00 28.96 -34.54
CA SER A 591 6.98 29.51 -33.59
C SER A 591 6.16 30.38 -32.59
N VAL A 592 6.59 30.45 -31.33
CA VAL A 592 6.44 31.59 -30.40
C VAL A 592 5.04 32.03 -29.92
N SER A 593 4.83 31.90 -28.60
CA SER A 593 4.51 32.97 -27.61
C SER A 593 4.10 32.26 -26.29
N GLY A 594 4.75 32.39 -25.14
CA GLY A 594 5.57 33.48 -24.61
C GLY A 594 4.72 34.35 -23.69
N SER A 595 4.57 33.97 -22.42
CA SER A 595 4.02 34.83 -21.35
C SER A 595 4.51 34.35 -19.98
N GLU A 596 5.61 34.96 -19.50
CA GLU A 596 5.99 34.98 -18.08
C GLU A 596 5.06 35.91 -17.28
N PRO A 597 5.11 35.83 -15.94
CA PRO A 597 5.21 37.08 -15.18
C PRO A 597 6.33 37.03 -14.11
N GLU A 598 7.31 37.91 -14.32
CA GLU A 598 7.73 39.00 -13.43
C GLU A 598 7.99 38.71 -11.93
N SER A 599 9.28 38.66 -11.59
CA SER A 599 9.85 38.87 -10.25
C SER A 599 9.80 40.35 -9.83
N PRO A 600 9.74 40.68 -8.53
CA PRO A 600 10.13 41.98 -8.01
C PRO A 600 11.57 41.99 -7.47
N GLN A 601 12.28 43.08 -7.76
CA GLN A 601 13.62 43.41 -7.25
C GLN A 601 13.58 43.97 -5.82
N GLN A 602 14.75 43.83 -5.19
CA GLN A 602 15.18 44.23 -3.85
C GLN A 602 14.99 45.71 -3.49
N ILE A 603 14.75 45.94 -2.19
CA ILE A 603 15.63 46.73 -1.30
C ILE A 603 15.93 45.87 -0.08
#